data_AF-A0A3R6DMG0-F1
#
_entry.id   AF-A0A3R6DMG0-F1
#
_cell.length_a   1.000
_cell.length_b   1.000
_cell.length_c   1.000
_cell.angle_alpha   90.00
_cell.angle_beta   90.00
_cell.angle_gamma   90.00
#
_symmetry.space_group_name_H-M   'P 1'
#
loop_
_entity.id
_entity.type
_entity.pdbx_description
1 polymer ?
#
loop_
_entity_poly.entity_id
_entity_poly.type
_entity_poly.pdbx_seq_one_letter_code
_entity_poly.pdbx_strand_id
1 'polypeptide(L)'
;MIDEEYKKNEEYINSTILPKLHEIQREVLKKKKSRLSLDVSVSNRYGEGYISSFACVMNDMGEITGTCSARFICVCSKEEIDERLNELKEFVKKYIA
;
A
#
# COMPACT_ATOMS: atom_id res chain seq x y z
N MET A 1 -9.21 26.42 -0.50
CA MET A 1 -8.35 25.85 -1.56
C MET A 1 -8.03 24.36 -1.35
N ILE A 2 -8.58 23.69 -0.33
CA ILE A 2 -8.33 22.26 -0.06
C ILE A 2 -9.03 21.35 -1.09
N ASP A 3 -10.14 21.80 -1.71
CA ASP A 3 -10.99 20.96 -2.56
C ASP A 3 -10.36 20.49 -3.89
N GLU A 4 -9.60 21.33 -4.60
CA GLU A 4 -9.06 20.94 -5.91
C GLU A 4 -7.85 20.00 -5.79
N GLU A 5 -6.99 20.26 -4.81
CA GLU A 5 -5.85 19.39 -4.51
C GLU A 5 -6.31 18.05 -3.94
N TYR A 6 -7.29 18.08 -3.03
CA TYR A 6 -7.94 16.87 -2.52
C TYR A 6 -8.52 16.02 -3.65
N LYS A 7 -9.28 16.62 -4.58
CA LYS A 7 -9.85 15.90 -5.73
C LYS A 7 -8.78 15.31 -6.64
N LYS A 8 -7.70 16.05 -6.90
CA LYS A 8 -6.56 15.54 -7.70
C LYS A 8 -5.89 14.35 -7.02
N ASN A 9 -5.71 14.40 -5.71
CA ASN A 9 -5.11 13.31 -4.95
C ASN A 9 -6.04 12.11 -4.83
N GLU A 10 -7.35 12.34 -4.65
CA GLU A 10 -8.36 11.29 -4.70
C GLU A 10 -8.35 10.57 -6.05
N GLU A 11 -8.33 11.33 -7.15
CA GLU A 11 -8.23 10.77 -8.50
C GLU A 11 -6.91 10.01 -8.69
N TYR A 12 -5.79 10.55 -8.21
CA TYR A 12 -4.49 9.89 -8.27
C TYR A 12 -4.46 8.57 -7.49
N ILE A 13 -4.99 8.56 -6.27
CA ILE A 13 -5.06 7.37 -5.43
C ILE A 13 -5.90 6.28 -6.10
N ASN A 14 -7.07 6.64 -6.64
CA ASN A 14 -7.98 5.69 -7.28
C ASN A 14 -7.47 5.18 -8.64
N SER A 15 -6.93 6.07 -9.48
CA SER A 15 -6.49 5.73 -10.85
C SER A 15 -5.10 5.12 -10.92
N THR A 16 -4.23 5.41 -9.94
CA THR A 16 -2.82 5.03 -10.00
C THR A 16 -2.38 4.17 -8.81
N ILE A 17 -2.67 4.57 -7.57
CA ILE A 17 -2.13 3.88 -6.39
C ILE A 17 -2.85 2.55 -6.16
N LEU A 18 -4.17 2.54 -6.14
CA LEU A 18 -4.97 1.33 -5.89
C LEU A 18 -4.69 0.23 -6.94
N PRO A 19 -4.64 0.52 -8.26
CA PRO A 19 -4.23 -0.47 -9.25
C PRO A 19 -2.83 -1.06 -8.99
N LYS A 20 -1.84 -0.22 -8.65
CA LYS A 20 -0.48 -0.68 -8.33
C LYS A 20 -0.45 -1.55 -7.08
N LEU A 21 -1.24 -1.24 -6.04
CA LEU A 21 -1.37 -2.10 -4.86
C LEU A 21 -1.95 -3.47 -5.22
N HIS A 22 -2.97 -3.51 -6.08
CA HIS A 22 -3.53 -4.77 -6.57
C HIS A 22 -2.57 -5.57 -7.45
N GLU A 23 -1.71 -4.90 -8.24
CA GLU A 23 -0.63 -5.57 -8.97
C GLU A 23 0.34 -6.26 -7.99
N ILE A 24 0.77 -5.55 -6.95
CA ILE A 24 1.65 -6.13 -5.91
C ILE A 24 0.95 -7.31 -5.23
N GLN A 25 -0.33 -7.21 -4.86
CA GLN A 25 -1.08 -8.34 -4.29
C GLN A 25 -1.09 -9.57 -5.21
N ARG A 26 -1.26 -9.36 -6.52
CA ARG A 26 -1.19 -10.45 -7.51
C ARG A 26 0.21 -11.05 -7.61
N GLU A 27 1.26 -10.25 -7.50
CA GLU A 27 2.64 -10.74 -7.48
C GLU A 27 2.91 -11.60 -6.25
N VAL A 28 2.49 -11.13 -5.07
CA VAL A 28 2.57 -11.89 -3.80
C VAL A 28 1.85 -13.23 -3.93
N LEU A 29 0.61 -13.23 -4.46
CA LEU A 29 -0.19 -14.44 -4.64
C LEU A 29 0.48 -15.47 -5.57
N LYS A 30 1.19 -15.02 -6.62
CA LYS A 30 1.89 -15.92 -7.56
C LYS A 30 3.09 -16.61 -6.92
N LYS A 31 3.64 -16.09 -5.81
CA LYS A 31 4.84 -16.62 -5.17
C LYS A 31 4.48 -17.70 -4.15
N LYS A 32 4.41 -18.95 -4.62
CA LYS A 32 4.02 -20.15 -3.84
C LYS A 32 4.77 -20.42 -2.54
N LYS A 33 5.94 -19.82 -2.30
CA LYS A 33 6.75 -19.98 -1.08
C LYS A 33 6.97 -18.66 -0.32
N SER A 34 6.37 -17.58 -0.79
CA SER A 34 6.45 -16.30 -0.10
C SER A 34 5.70 -16.41 1.22
N ARG A 35 6.37 -16.05 2.32
CA ARG A 35 5.74 -15.88 3.64
C ARG A 35 5.23 -14.45 3.85
N LEU A 36 5.18 -13.67 2.79
CA LEU A 36 4.65 -12.32 2.76
C LEU A 36 3.14 -12.38 2.58
N SER A 37 2.39 -11.72 3.45
CA SER A 37 1.02 -11.28 3.20
C SER A 37 0.99 -9.80 2.85
N LEU A 38 0.01 -9.39 2.06
CA LEU A 38 -0.25 -7.99 1.76
C LEU A 38 -1.75 -7.72 1.80
N ASP A 39 -2.18 -7.03 2.85
CA ASP A 39 -3.56 -6.60 3.03
C ASP A 39 -3.72 -5.16 2.52
N VAL A 40 -4.79 -4.91 1.78
CA VAL A 40 -5.17 -3.56 1.32
C VAL A 40 -6.56 -3.27 1.85
N SER A 41 -6.72 -2.12 2.51
CA SER A 41 -7.99 -1.68 3.09
C SER A 41 -8.30 -0.26 2.67
N VAL A 42 -9.60 0.00 2.51
CA VAL A 42 -10.14 1.32 2.17
C VAL A 42 -10.95 1.80 3.36
N SER A 43 -10.77 3.06 3.74
CA SER A 43 -11.53 3.68 4.81
C SER A 43 -11.97 5.08 4.39
N ASN A 44 -13.18 5.44 4.79
CA ASN A 44 -13.68 6.80 4.71
C ASN A 44 -14.26 7.16 6.09
N ARG A 45 -13.37 7.37 7.05
CA ARG A 45 -13.76 7.79 8.40
C ARG A 45 -13.59 9.30 8.50
N TYR A 46 -14.58 9.97 9.07
CA TYR A 46 -14.58 11.44 9.27
C TYR A 46 -14.47 12.28 7.99
N GLY A 47 -14.84 11.72 6.84
CA GLY A 47 -14.75 12.41 5.54
C GLY A 47 -13.34 12.41 4.93
N GLU A 48 -12.36 11.77 5.58
CA GLU A 48 -11.03 11.58 5.04
C GLU A 48 -10.93 10.18 4.43
N GLY A 49 -11.11 10.12 3.11
CA GLY A 49 -10.87 8.91 2.34
C GLY A 49 -9.39 8.56 2.35
N TYR A 50 -9.05 7.34 2.73
CA TYR A 50 -7.69 6.81 2.58
C TYR A 50 -7.68 5.34 2.20
N ILE A 51 -6.59 4.96 1.55
CA ILE A 51 -6.21 3.57 1.30
C ILE A 51 -5.04 3.25 2.21
N SER A 52 -5.05 2.10 2.86
CA SER A 52 -3.90 1.58 3.59
C SER A 52 -3.51 0.22 3.09
N SER A 53 -2.21 -0.03 3.02
CA SER A 53 -1.65 -1.33 2.75
C SER A 53 -0.77 -1.77 3.92
N PHE A 54 -0.90 -3.02 4.34
CA PHE A 54 -0.10 -3.63 5.37
C PHE A 54 0.55 -4.90 4.84
N ALA A 55 1.87 -4.88 4.74
CA ALA A 55 2.69 -6.01 4.37
C ALA A 55 3.27 -6.65 5.64
N CYS A 56 3.19 -7.98 5.73
CA CYS A 56 3.69 -8.74 6.88
C CYS A 56 4.44 -9.97 6.40
N VAL A 57 5.61 -10.24 6.97
CA VAL A 57 6.43 -11.41 6.69
C VAL A 57 6.46 -12.30 7.91
N MET A 58 6.16 -13.58 7.72
CA MET A 58 6.22 -14.59 8.78
C MET A 58 7.39 -15.56 8.56
N ASN A 59 7.99 -16.07 9.64
CA ASN A 59 8.93 -17.19 9.54
C ASN A 59 8.18 -18.54 9.51
N ASP A 60 8.93 -19.65 9.46
CA ASP A 60 8.34 -21.00 9.45
C ASP A 60 7.65 -21.37 10.78
N MET A 61 7.91 -20.64 11.86
CA MET A 61 7.22 -20.77 13.15
C MET A 61 5.95 -19.91 13.22
N GLY A 62 5.63 -19.15 12.17
CA GLY A 62 4.49 -18.24 12.13
C GLY A 62 4.73 -16.91 12.85
N GLU A 63 5.97 -16.62 13.26
CA GLU A 63 6.31 -15.37 13.94
C GLU A 63 6.54 -14.26 12.92
N ILE A 64 6.10 -13.04 13.24
CA ILE A 64 6.30 -11.87 12.39
C ILE A 64 7.77 -11.44 12.48
N THR A 65 8.47 -11.48 11.35
CA THR A 65 9.88 -11.08 11.23
C THR A 65 10.06 -9.72 10.55
N GLY A 66 9.00 -9.18 9.96
CA GLY A 66 9.05 -7.87 9.32
C GLY A 66 7.67 -7.38 8.91
N THR A 67 7.48 -6.06 8.98
CA THR A 67 6.24 -5.40 8.56
C THR A 67 6.54 -4.12 7.79
N CYS A 68 5.63 -3.73 6.92
CA CYS A 68 5.61 -2.42 6.27
C CYS A 68 4.16 -1.95 6.18
N SER A 69 3.91 -0.70 6.56
CA SER A 69 2.59 -0.09 6.53
C SER A 69 2.67 1.20 5.72
N ALA A 70 1.86 1.30 4.67
CA ALA A 70 1.74 2.50 3.87
C ALA A 70 0.29 3.00 3.89
N ARG A 71 0.11 4.28 4.16
CA ARG A 71 -1.19 4.95 4.16
C ARG A 71 -1.20 6.07 3.13
N PHE A 72 -2.17 6.02 2.23
CA PHE A 72 -2.35 6.94 1.13
C PHE A 72 -3.60 7.78 1.42
N ILE A 73 -3.39 9.03 1.84
CA ILE A 73 -4.44 9.94 2.30
C ILE A 73 -4.54 11.07 1.28
N CYS A 74 -5.76 11.49 0.93
CA CYS A 74 -6.00 12.53 -0.08
C CYS A 74 -5.41 13.91 0.29
N VAL A 75 -5.08 14.16 1.55
CA VAL A 75 -4.46 15.42 2.01
C VAL A 75 -2.91 15.40 1.97
N CYS A 76 -2.30 14.27 1.63
CA CYS A 76 -0.85 14.19 1.44
C CYS A 76 -0.45 14.73 0.07
N SER A 77 0.78 15.22 -0.05
CA SER A 77 1.37 15.56 -1.34
C SER A 77 1.54 14.30 -2.21
N LYS A 78 1.59 14.50 -3.53
CA LYS A 78 1.82 13.40 -4.46
C LYS A 78 3.17 12.72 -4.22
N GLU A 79 4.18 13.50 -3.87
CA GLU A 79 5.53 13.05 -3.55
C GLU A 79 5.53 12.12 -2.34
N GLU A 80 4.81 12.47 -1.26
CA GLU A 80 4.67 11.60 -0.08
C GLU A 80 3.91 10.31 -0.40
N ILE A 81 2.89 10.38 -1.26
CA ILE A 81 2.13 9.21 -1.71
C ILE A 81 3.05 8.26 -2.50
N ASP A 82 3.87 8.81 -3.40
CA ASP A 82 4.80 8.05 -4.23
C ASP A 82 5.95 7.45 -3.41
N GLU A 83 6.48 8.19 -2.44
CA GLU A 83 7.51 7.70 -1.51
C GLU A 83 7.02 6.49 -0.73
N ARG A 84 5.82 6.58 -0.13
CA ARG A 84 5.19 5.46 0.61
C ARG A 84 4.95 4.25 -0.28
N LEU A 85 4.57 4.45 -1.54
CA LEU A 85 4.40 3.35 -2.48
C LEU A 85 5.75 2.69 -2.81
N ASN A 86 6.82 3.48 -2.96
CA ASN A 86 8.16 2.96 -3.23
C ASN A 86 8.72 2.20 -2.03
N GLU A 87 8.54 2.69 -0.79
CA GLU A 87 8.91 1.97 0.42
C GLU A 87 8.24 0.60 0.50
N LEU A 88 6.93 0.54 0.22
CA LEU A 88 6.19 -0.71 0.15
C LEU A 88 6.77 -1.66 -0.93
N LYS A 89 7.02 -1.13 -2.14
CA LYS A 89 7.58 -1.93 -3.24
C LYS A 89 8.94 -2.50 -2.89
N GLU A 90 9.83 -1.69 -2.34
CA GLU A 90 11.17 -2.13 -1.94
C GLU A 90 11.11 -3.11 -0.78
N PHE A 91 10.17 -2.96 0.17
CA PHE A 91 9.92 -3.96 1.20
C PHE A 91 9.47 -5.29 0.56
N VAL A 92 8.43 -5.28 -0.25
CA VAL A 92 7.87 -6.49 -0.87
C VAL A 92 8.93 -7.20 -1.71
N LYS A 93 9.69 -6.47 -2.52
CA LYS A 93 10.75 -7.00 -3.40
C LYS A 93 11.79 -7.84 -2.64
N LYS A 94 12.13 -7.48 -1.39
CA LYS A 94 13.06 -8.26 -0.55
C LYS A 94 12.57 -9.68 -0.24
N TYR A 95 11.25 -9.88 -0.27
CA TYR A 95 10.61 -11.14 0.17
C TYR A 95 9.93 -11.91 -0.97
N ILE A 96 9.77 -11.31 -2.15
CA ILE A 96 9.23 -11.98 -3.33
C ILE A 96 10.28 -12.36 -4.39
N ALA A 97 11.53 -11.93 -4.23
CA ALA A 97 12.63 -12.23 -5.17
C ALA A 97 12.79 -13.74 -5.38
#